data_AF-A0A378F5M0-F1
#
_entry.id   AF-A0A378F5M0-F1
#
_cell.length_a   1.000
_cell.length_b   1.000
_cell.length_c   1.000
_cell.angle_alpha   90.00
_cell.angle_beta   90.00
_cell.angle_gamma   90.00
#
_symmetry.space_group_name_H-M   'P 1'
#
loop_
_entity.id
_entity.type
_entity.pdbx_description
1 polymer ?
#
loop_
_entity_poly.entity_id
_entity_poly.type
_entity_poly.pdbx_seq_one_letter_code
_entity_poly.pdbx_strand_id
1 'polypeptide(L)'
;MKRQGEKIAILNFGTLLPEAAAVADKLNATLVDMRFVKPLDTALILQLAGEHDSLVTLEENAIMGGAGSGVNEVLMAHRRAVPVLNIGLPDYFIPQGTQEEIRADLGLDAAGIEAKIRDWLA
;
A
#
# COMPACT_ATOMS: atom_id res chain seq x y z
N MET A 1 9.79 -5.60 -8.30
CA MET A 1 9.47 -4.23 -8.75
C MET A 1 8.74 -4.28 -10.08
N LYS A 2 7.68 -3.49 -10.24
CA LYS A 2 6.85 -3.41 -11.48
C LYS A 2 7.09 -2.12 -12.25
N ARG A 3 7.38 -1.02 -11.54
CA ARG A 3 7.64 0.33 -12.08
C ARG A 3 8.58 1.07 -11.13
N GLN A 4 9.51 1.85 -11.68
CA GLN A 4 10.29 2.83 -10.92
C GLN A 4 9.62 4.20 -11.03
N GLY A 5 9.49 4.88 -9.91
CA GLY A 5 9.02 6.26 -9.82
C GLY A 5 9.84 7.05 -8.79
N GLU A 6 9.23 8.10 -8.26
CA GLU A 6 9.85 9.06 -7.34
C GLU A 6 8.95 9.36 -6.15
N LYS A 7 9.54 9.77 -5.01
CA LYS A 7 8.90 10.26 -3.77
C LYS A 7 8.04 9.26 -3.00
N ILE A 8 7.19 8.49 -3.68
CA ILE A 8 6.26 7.53 -3.08
C ILE A 8 6.58 6.13 -3.62
N ALA A 9 6.62 5.13 -2.75
CA ALA A 9 6.63 3.73 -3.16
C ALA A 9 5.37 3.00 -2.68
N ILE A 10 4.64 2.40 -3.63
CA ILE A 10 3.45 1.59 -3.39
C ILE A 10 3.87 0.12 -3.32
N LEU A 11 3.64 -0.51 -2.17
CA LEU A 11 3.87 -1.91 -1.87
C LEU A 11 2.52 -2.64 -1.91
N ASN A 12 2.21 -3.30 -3.02
CA ASN A 12 0.98 -4.05 -3.20
C ASN A 12 1.11 -5.49 -2.69
N PHE A 13 0.11 -5.92 -1.94
CA PHE A 13 -0.07 -7.28 -1.45
C PHE A 13 -1.40 -7.84 -1.98
N GLY A 14 -1.33 -8.55 -3.11
CA GLY A 14 -2.46 -9.31 -3.67
C GLY A 14 -3.12 -8.65 -4.88
N THR A 15 -4.44 -8.74 -4.90
CA THR A 15 -5.34 -8.57 -6.06
C THR A 15 -5.51 -7.13 -6.55
N LEU A 16 -5.22 -6.14 -5.71
CA LEU A 16 -5.36 -4.71 -6.04
C LEU A 16 -4.22 -4.16 -6.92
N LEU A 17 -3.42 -5.05 -7.52
CA LEU A 17 -2.29 -4.68 -8.36
C LEU A 17 -2.68 -3.83 -9.59
N PRO A 18 -3.79 -4.13 -10.32
CA PRO A 18 -4.23 -3.29 -11.43
C PRO A 18 -4.55 -1.85 -11.01
N GLU A 19 -5.23 -1.68 -9.88
CA GLU A 19 -5.59 -0.38 -9.32
C GLU A 19 -4.33 0.35 -8.85
N ALA A 20 -3.42 -0.34 -8.18
CA ALA A 20 -2.13 0.19 -7.77
C ALA A 20 -1.28 0.67 -8.95
N ALA A 21 -1.30 -0.07 -10.08
CA ALA A 21 -0.61 0.32 -11.31
C ALA A 21 -1.17 1.63 -11.89
N ALA A 22 -2.49 1.76 -11.98
CA ALA A 22 -3.13 2.99 -12.45
C ALA A 22 -2.78 4.20 -11.57
N VAL A 23 -2.75 4.02 -10.24
CA VAL A 23 -2.37 5.08 -9.29
C VAL A 23 -0.89 5.42 -9.39
N ALA A 24 -0.03 4.40 -9.48
CA ALA A 24 1.42 4.60 -9.60
C ALA A 24 1.79 5.40 -10.85
N ASP A 25 1.10 5.17 -11.97
CA ASP A 25 1.32 5.94 -13.19
C ASP A 25 0.90 7.41 -13.03
N LYS A 26 -0.26 7.68 -12.43
CA LYS A 26 -0.74 9.05 -12.20
C LYS A 26 0.13 9.86 -11.22
N LEU A 27 0.64 9.21 -10.19
CA LEU A 27 1.44 9.85 -9.14
C LEU A 27 2.95 9.82 -9.43
N ASN A 28 3.36 9.20 -10.54
CA ASN A 28 4.74 8.85 -10.82
C ASN A 28 5.43 8.08 -9.66
N ALA A 29 4.68 7.21 -8.96
CA ALA A 29 5.18 6.45 -7.82
C ALA A 29 5.90 5.16 -8.24
N THR A 30 6.85 4.70 -7.41
CA THR A 30 7.40 3.34 -7.53
C THR A 30 6.30 2.33 -7.19
N LEU A 31 6.23 1.23 -7.94
CA LEU A 31 5.28 0.14 -7.68
C LEU A 31 6.02 -1.18 -7.49
N VAL A 32 5.72 -1.85 -6.39
CA VAL A 32 6.22 -3.19 -6.09
C VAL A 32 5.06 -4.12 -5.80
N ASP A 33 5.02 -5.24 -6.52
CA ASP A 33 4.24 -6.42 -6.19
C ASP A 33 5.05 -7.26 -5.18
N MET A 34 4.65 -7.24 -3.91
CA MET A 34 5.41 -7.83 -2.81
C MET A 34 5.33 -9.36 -2.77
N ARG A 35 4.23 -9.94 -3.29
CA ARG A 35 3.93 -11.40 -3.39
C ARG A 35 3.85 -12.17 -2.07
N PHE A 36 4.65 -11.83 -1.06
CA PHE A 36 4.75 -12.53 0.20
C PHE A 36 4.49 -11.57 1.35
N VAL A 37 3.47 -11.87 2.16
CA VAL A 37 3.27 -11.21 3.47
C VAL A 37 4.23 -11.80 4.50
N LYS A 38 4.59 -13.08 4.36
CA LYS A 38 5.55 -13.75 5.25
C LYS A 38 6.33 -14.85 4.49
N PRO A 39 7.67 -14.87 4.56
CA PRO A 39 8.52 -13.79 5.11
C PRO A 39 8.45 -12.53 4.22
N LEU A 40 8.55 -11.36 4.83
CA LEU A 40 8.68 -10.09 4.09
C LEU A 40 10.09 -9.95 3.50
N ASP A 41 10.17 -9.37 2.30
CA ASP A 41 11.44 -8.92 1.73
C ASP A 41 11.92 -7.66 2.45
N THR A 42 12.57 -7.88 3.59
CA THR A 42 13.08 -6.81 4.46
C THR A 42 14.11 -5.94 3.74
N ALA A 43 14.95 -6.52 2.88
CA ALA A 43 15.95 -5.78 2.15
C ALA A 43 15.31 -4.79 1.18
N LEU A 44 14.29 -5.22 0.44
CA LEU A 44 13.53 -4.37 -0.46
C LEU A 44 12.77 -3.26 0.28
N ILE A 45 12.12 -3.57 1.40
CA ILE A 45 11.43 -2.56 2.22
C ILE A 45 12.40 -1.47 2.68
N LEU A 46 13.58 -1.86 3.19
CA LEU A 46 14.58 -0.91 3.66
C LEU A 46 15.22 -0.11 2.53
N GLN A 47 15.40 -0.72 1.35
CA GLN A 47 15.83 0.00 0.16
C GLN A 47 14.81 1.08 -0.23
N LEU A 48 13.54 0.70 -0.37
CA LEU A 48 12.47 1.65 -0.73
C LEU A 48 12.35 2.79 0.28
N ALA A 49 12.43 2.47 1.58
CA ALA A 49 12.43 3.45 2.65
C ALA A 49 13.63 4.43 2.59
N GLY A 50 14.75 4.03 2.01
CA GLY A 50 15.90 4.91 1.80
C GLY A 50 15.81 5.80 0.55
N GLU A 51 14.99 5.41 -0.41
CA GLU A 51 14.89 6.04 -1.74
C GLU A 51 13.64 6.92 -1.91
N HIS A 52 12.68 6.84 -1.00
CA HIS A 52 11.37 7.49 -1.10
C HIS A 52 11.04 8.27 0.18
N ASP A 53 10.27 9.34 0.01
CA ASP A 53 9.81 10.21 1.11
C ASP A 53 8.73 9.51 1.95
N SER A 54 7.95 8.61 1.34
CA SER A 54 6.88 7.86 2.00
C SER A 54 6.62 6.51 1.33
N LEU A 55 6.08 5.58 2.10
CA LEU A 55 5.59 4.29 1.61
C LEU A 55 4.07 4.21 1.70
N VAL A 56 3.45 3.50 0.77
CA VAL A 56 2.02 3.17 0.80
C VAL A 56 1.90 1.66 0.70
N THR A 57 1.25 1.02 1.66
CA THR A 57 0.96 -0.42 1.58
C THR A 57 -0.48 -0.62 1.15
N LEU A 58 -0.72 -1.55 0.22
CA LEU A 58 -2.06 -1.83 -0.29
C LEU A 58 -2.36 -3.32 -0.12
N GLU A 59 -3.45 -3.63 0.58
CA GLU A 59 -3.90 -5.01 0.80
C GLU A 59 -5.44 -5.11 0.81
N GLU A 60 -5.99 -6.20 0.28
CA GLU A 60 -7.42 -6.53 0.42
C GLU A 60 -7.64 -7.36 1.70
N ASN A 61 -7.14 -6.84 2.83
CA ASN A 61 -7.17 -7.44 4.15
C ASN A 61 -7.28 -6.35 5.23
N ALA A 62 -7.61 -6.70 6.47
CA ALA A 62 -7.67 -5.76 7.58
C ALA A 62 -6.34 -5.01 7.74
N ILE A 63 -6.41 -3.68 7.85
CA ILE A 63 -5.22 -2.84 8.09
C ILE A 63 -4.54 -3.22 9.41
N MET A 64 -5.35 -3.45 10.44
CA MET A 64 -4.87 -3.81 11.78
C MET A 64 -4.31 -5.24 11.78
N GLY A 65 -3.01 -5.36 12.00
CA GLY A 65 -2.30 -6.65 11.98
C GLY A 65 -2.09 -7.24 10.58
N GLY A 66 -2.38 -6.47 9.52
CA GLY A 66 -2.21 -6.88 8.13
C GLY A 66 -0.76 -6.84 7.62
N ALA A 67 -0.61 -6.96 6.31
CA ALA A 67 0.68 -6.87 5.63
C ALA A 67 1.36 -5.52 5.85
N GLY A 68 0.58 -4.43 5.83
CA GLY A 68 1.07 -3.08 6.14
C GLY A 68 1.62 -2.98 7.55
N SER A 69 0.96 -3.60 8.54
CA SER A 69 1.50 -3.71 9.91
C SER A 69 2.87 -4.36 9.93
N GLY A 70 3.05 -5.47 9.20
CA GLY A 70 4.34 -6.14 9.06
C GLY A 70 5.42 -5.24 8.44
N VAL A 71 5.09 -4.43 7.44
CA VAL A 71 6.02 -3.43 6.87
C VAL A 71 6.42 -2.40 7.94
N ASN A 72 5.46 -1.91 8.72
CA ASN A 72 5.72 -0.96 9.81
C ASN A 72 6.64 -1.58 10.88
N GLU A 73 6.41 -2.83 11.26
CA GLU A 73 7.25 -3.59 12.19
C GLU A 73 8.70 -3.71 11.67
N VAL A 74 8.88 -4.00 10.38
CA VAL A 74 10.20 -4.04 9.75
C VAL A 74 10.92 -2.68 9.85
N LEU A 75 10.24 -1.58 9.52
CA LEU A 75 10.83 -0.24 9.59
C LEU A 75 11.22 0.13 11.02
N MET A 76 10.33 -0.12 11.99
CA MET A 76 10.56 0.17 13.39
C MET A 76 11.71 -0.66 13.98
N ALA A 77 11.79 -1.95 13.64
CA ALA A 77 12.89 -2.82 14.07
C ALA A 77 14.26 -2.33 13.59
N HIS A 78 14.30 -1.67 12.43
CA HIS A 78 15.52 -1.10 11.83
C HIS A 78 15.69 0.40 12.10
N ARG A 79 14.87 0.99 12.98
CA ARG A 79 14.90 2.42 13.33
C ARG A 79 14.83 3.34 12.11
N ARG A 80 14.01 2.96 11.11
CA ARG A 80 13.70 3.79 9.94
C ARG A 80 12.42 4.56 10.18
N ALA A 81 12.54 5.89 10.23
CA ALA A 81 11.41 6.81 10.40
C ALA A 81 10.96 7.31 9.03
N VAL A 82 10.25 6.46 8.29
CA VAL A 82 9.61 6.83 7.02
C VAL A 82 8.10 6.80 7.22
N PRO A 83 7.37 7.85 6.84
CA PRO A 83 5.92 7.85 6.86
C PRO A 83 5.34 6.69 6.03
N VAL A 84 4.40 5.96 6.62
CA VAL A 84 3.70 4.86 5.93
C VAL A 84 2.20 5.06 6.01
N LEU A 85 1.53 5.04 4.85
CA LEU A 85 0.09 4.95 4.74
C LEU A 85 -0.33 3.51 4.48
N ASN A 86 -1.10 2.91 5.40
CA ASN A 86 -1.66 1.58 5.21
C ASN A 86 -3.08 1.66 4.65
N ILE A 87 -3.29 1.17 3.44
CA ILE A 87 -4.59 1.11 2.77
C ILE A 87 -5.06 -0.35 2.72
N GLY A 88 -6.24 -0.60 3.28
CA GLY A 88 -6.89 -1.90 3.27
C GLY A 88 -8.28 -1.84 3.86
N LEU A 89 -8.76 -2.95 4.41
CA LEU A 89 -10.09 -3.04 5.01
C LEU A 89 -10.13 -2.35 6.38
N PRO A 90 -11.18 -1.57 6.66
CA PRO A 90 -11.39 -0.91 7.95
C PRO A 90 -11.80 -1.90 9.05
N ASP A 91 -11.76 -1.45 10.30
CA ASP A 91 -12.09 -2.25 11.49
C ASP A 91 -13.60 -2.37 11.75
N TYR A 92 -14.33 -2.86 10.73
CA TYR A 92 -15.72 -3.25 10.83
C TYR A 92 -16.06 -4.33 9.80
N PHE A 93 -17.14 -5.06 10.01
CA PHE A 93 -17.58 -6.09 9.06
C PHE A 93 -18.06 -5.46 7.75
N ILE A 94 -17.49 -5.93 6.65
CA ILE A 94 -17.84 -5.45 5.32
C ILE A 94 -19.22 -5.98 4.92
N PRO A 95 -20.17 -5.11 4.55
CA PRO A 95 -21.48 -5.54 4.07
C PRO A 95 -21.40 -6.40 2.80
N GLN A 96 -22.47 -7.14 2.53
CA GLN A 96 -22.59 -7.90 1.29
C GLN A 96 -22.74 -6.97 0.07
N GLY A 97 -22.15 -7.38 -1.05
CA GLY A 97 -22.16 -6.66 -2.32
C GLY A 97 -21.30 -7.41 -3.32
N THR A 98 -21.27 -6.95 -4.57
CA THR A 98 -20.26 -7.43 -5.50
C THR A 98 -18.88 -6.94 -5.07
N GLN A 99 -17.81 -7.61 -5.51
CA GLN A 99 -16.45 -7.21 -5.17
C GLN A 99 -16.11 -5.80 -5.67
N GLU A 100 -16.61 -5.43 -6.85
CA GLU A 100 -16.41 -4.10 -7.43
C GLU A 100 -17.11 -3.00 -6.63
N GLU A 101 -18.37 -3.21 -6.25
CA GLU A 101 -19.12 -2.29 -5.38
C GLU A 101 -18.42 -2.09 -4.04
N ILE A 102 -18.06 -3.20 -3.38
CA ILE A 102 -17.37 -3.15 -2.08
C ILE A 102 -16.03 -2.40 -2.19
N ARG A 103 -15.25 -2.66 -3.24
CA ARG A 103 -13.96 -1.97 -3.43
C ARG A 103 -14.17 -0.48 -3.66
N ALA A 104 -15.12 -0.09 -4.49
CA ALA A 104 -15.42 1.32 -4.73
C ALA A 104 -15.90 2.02 -3.44
N ASP A 105 -16.83 1.41 -2.70
CA ASP A 105 -17.37 1.94 -1.45
C ASP A 105 -16.29 2.12 -0.38
N LEU A 106 -15.33 1.19 -0.31
CA LEU A 106 -14.20 1.26 0.61
C LEU A 106 -13.04 2.11 0.09
N GLY A 107 -13.12 2.67 -1.12
CA GLY A 107 -12.04 3.41 -1.77
C GLY A 107 -10.78 2.56 -1.98
N LEU A 108 -10.97 1.32 -2.42
CA LEU A 108 -9.94 0.36 -2.87
C LEU A 108 -9.89 0.23 -4.40
N ASP A 109 -10.65 1.05 -5.11
CA ASP A 109 -10.48 1.27 -6.54
C ASP A 109 -9.38 2.33 -6.79
N ALA A 110 -8.96 2.47 -8.05
CA ALA A 110 -7.87 3.40 -8.39
C ALA A 110 -8.16 4.86 -8.00
N ALA A 111 -9.42 5.30 -8.08
CA ALA A 111 -9.81 6.65 -7.71
C ALA A 111 -9.74 6.87 -6.19
N GLY A 112 -10.28 5.94 -5.40
CA GLY A 112 -10.26 6.00 -3.94
C GLY A 112 -8.85 5.86 -3.36
N ILE A 113 -8.01 4.99 -3.93
CA ILE A 113 -6.61 4.86 -3.52
C ILE A 113 -5.85 6.16 -3.79
N GLU A 114 -6.00 6.75 -4.98
CA GLU A 114 -5.38 8.04 -5.30
C GLU A 114 -5.82 9.14 -4.32
N ALA A 115 -7.12 9.25 -4.04
CA ALA A 115 -7.67 10.24 -3.11
C ALA A 115 -7.08 10.08 -1.71
N LYS A 116 -7.06 8.85 -1.16
CA LYS A 116 -6.46 8.57 0.16
C LYS A 116 -4.99 8.98 0.25
N ILE A 117 -4.20 8.70 -0.79
CA ILE A 117 -2.79 9.08 -0.83
C ILE A 117 -2.66 10.61 -0.83
N ARG A 118 -3.44 11.31 -1.67
CA ARG A 118 -3.38 12.77 -1.76
C ARG A 118 -3.82 13.44 -0.46
N ASP A 119 -4.91 12.97 0.14
CA ASP A 119 -5.45 13.53 1.37
C ASP A 119 -4.51 13.32 2.55
N TRP A 120 -3.80 12.19 2.60
CA TRP A 120 -2.83 11.91 3.65
C TRP A 120 -1.53 12.72 3.52
N LEU A 121 -1.16 13.14 2.30
CA LEU A 121 0.02 13.97 2.04
C LEU A 121 -0.23 15.47 2.21
N ALA A 122 -1.49 15.90 2.30
CA ALA A 122 -1.91 17.29 2.45
C ALA A 122 -1.63 17.83 3.86
#